data_AF-A0A3A8NJT5-F1
#
_entry.id   AF-A0A3A8NJT5-F1
#
_cell.length_a   1.000
_cell.length_b   1.000
_cell.length_c   1.000
_cell.angle_alpha   90.00
_cell.angle_beta   90.00
_cell.angle_gamma   90.00
#
_symmetry.space_group_name_H-M   'P 1'
#
loop_
_entity.id
_entity.type
_entity.pdbx_description
1 polymer ?
#
loop_
_entity_poly.entity_id
_entity_poly.type
_entity_poly.pdbx_seq_one_letter_code
_entity_poly.pdbx_strand_id
1 'polypeptide(L)'
;MTPLSPAEGPHWVAGMMPLAGVDPLAGAGSLGIPSVYWERPVDREAAAGWGEAGVREAHVAAELPAVLGSLGHEAVRWLGPVPVRMPGPWFGGMRFSPTGQVDGAWRSHGLARWTLPELLVWREDNALYVAAFATEAQGGEDAVRSRLERVRASFSQAYRHAVGAPVALRTTSSRPDFEALVDRAVEAITTGHLHKVVLARAMDAEGPAPFDVVDVLARLREQNPRCATFLFRAPDGTGFLGATPETLCRVDGRVLETEALAGTAAPGGEAALDASDKDRREHEAVVRYILQALEPVAASVSADAQPSVLALKNVMHLRTGIRAKLDEGVDTAQVVTALHPTPAVGGTPRERALSFLVEHEALDRGWYAGPVGWV
;
A
#
# COMPACT_ATOMS: atom_id res chain seq x y z
N MET A 1 -19.38 -35.64 8.92
CA MET A 1 -18.59 -34.43 8.67
C MET A 1 -19.41 -33.56 7.75
N THR A 2 -20.17 -32.63 8.32
CA THR A 2 -20.97 -31.67 7.56
C THR A 2 -20.00 -30.67 6.93
N PRO A 3 -20.08 -30.40 5.62
CA PRO A 3 -19.20 -29.42 5.00
C PRO A 3 -19.58 -28.03 5.53
N LEU A 4 -18.57 -27.30 6.03
CA LEU A 4 -18.71 -25.89 6.38
C LEU A 4 -19.20 -25.15 5.12
N SER A 5 -20.24 -24.35 5.29
CA SER A 5 -20.71 -23.41 4.27
C SER A 5 -19.54 -22.49 3.88
N PRO A 6 -19.36 -22.13 2.60
CA PRO A 6 -18.28 -21.24 2.14
C PRO A 6 -18.29 -19.82 2.74
N ALA A 7 -19.26 -19.52 3.61
CA ALA A 7 -19.51 -18.18 4.17
C ALA A 7 -18.90 -17.95 5.56
N GLU A 8 -18.37 -18.97 6.24
CA GLU A 8 -17.77 -18.82 7.57
C GLU A 8 -16.24 -18.96 7.47
N GLY A 9 -15.55 -17.83 7.27
CA GLY A 9 -14.10 -17.76 7.43
C GLY A 9 -13.66 -18.20 8.84
N PRO A 10 -12.36 -18.47 9.06
CA PRO A 10 -11.88 -18.85 10.38
C PRO A 10 -12.25 -17.76 11.40
N HIS A 11 -12.87 -18.17 12.51
CA HIS A 11 -13.06 -17.27 13.65
C HIS A 11 -11.70 -17.00 14.31
N TRP A 12 -11.48 -15.77 14.73
CA TRP A 12 -10.24 -15.34 15.39
C TRP A 12 -10.50 -15.02 16.84
N VAL A 13 -9.55 -15.34 17.70
CA VAL A 13 -9.46 -14.80 19.05
C VAL A 13 -8.30 -13.82 19.12
N ALA A 14 -8.56 -12.65 19.70
CA ALA A 14 -7.56 -11.61 19.87
C ALA A 14 -7.57 -11.06 21.28
N GLY A 15 -6.47 -10.45 21.70
CA GLY A 15 -6.38 -9.72 22.96
C GLY A 15 -5.47 -8.52 22.76
N MET A 16 -5.75 -7.44 23.48
CA MET A 16 -4.92 -6.22 23.42
C MET A 16 -4.47 -5.75 24.79
N MET A 17 -3.39 -4.98 24.79
CA MET A 17 -2.96 -4.21 25.96
C MET A 17 -2.24 -2.92 25.52
N PRO A 18 -2.22 -1.87 26.35
CA PRO A 18 -1.31 -0.76 26.16
C PRO A 18 0.14 -1.23 26.30
N LEU A 19 1.05 -0.59 25.56
CA LEU A 19 2.45 -0.94 25.51
C LEU A 19 3.31 0.28 25.86
N ALA A 20 4.27 0.09 26.77
CA ALA A 20 5.27 1.11 27.06
C ALA A 20 6.29 1.13 25.92
N GLY A 21 6.24 2.15 25.06
CA GLY A 21 7.16 2.32 23.95
C GLY A 21 6.85 3.59 23.18
N VAL A 22 7.79 3.99 22.31
CA VAL A 22 7.70 5.24 21.54
C VAL A 22 7.49 5.02 20.05
N ASP A 23 7.80 3.82 19.55
CA ASP A 23 7.83 3.50 18.13
C ASP A 23 7.48 2.02 17.88
N PRO A 24 6.54 1.69 16.98
CA PRO A 24 6.27 0.30 16.61
C PRO A 24 7.51 -0.44 16.09
N LEU A 25 8.42 0.24 15.38
CA LEU A 25 9.63 -0.37 14.82
C LEU A 25 10.66 -0.78 15.89
N ALA A 26 10.46 -0.36 17.15
CA ALA A 26 11.25 -0.81 18.30
C ALA A 26 11.19 -2.31 18.54
N GLY A 27 10.13 -2.97 18.08
CA GLY A 27 10.01 -4.44 18.15
C GLY A 27 11.02 -5.17 17.28
N ALA A 28 11.68 -4.51 16.32
CA ALA A 28 12.60 -5.16 15.40
C ALA A 28 13.76 -5.91 16.10
N GLY A 29 14.25 -5.36 17.21
CA GLY A 29 15.36 -5.95 17.97
C GLY A 29 14.97 -7.16 18.84
N SER A 30 13.71 -7.30 19.23
CA SER A 30 13.25 -8.37 20.13
C SER A 30 12.27 -9.36 19.51
N LEU A 31 11.57 -8.97 18.45
CA LEU A 31 10.59 -9.78 17.72
C LEU A 31 11.08 -10.14 16.29
N GLY A 32 12.23 -9.61 15.87
CA GLY A 32 12.77 -9.77 14.52
C GLY A 32 12.18 -8.76 13.53
N ILE A 33 12.53 -8.88 12.25
CA ILE A 33 12.04 -7.96 11.21
C ILE A 33 10.52 -8.11 11.07
N PRO A 34 9.72 -7.03 11.11
CA PRO A 34 8.28 -7.09 10.93
C PRO A 34 7.89 -7.82 9.63
N SER A 35 6.80 -8.58 9.65
CA SER A 35 6.19 -9.10 8.43
C SER A 35 5.50 -7.98 7.65
N VAL A 36 4.91 -7.01 8.36
CA VAL A 36 4.23 -5.85 7.78
C VAL A 36 4.62 -4.58 8.52
N TYR A 37 4.69 -3.47 7.79
CA TYR A 37 4.90 -2.12 8.35
C TYR A 37 4.06 -1.12 7.58
N TRP A 38 3.50 -0.16 8.30
CA TRP A 38 2.82 0.99 7.73
C TRP A 38 3.03 2.21 8.62
N GLU A 39 3.40 3.35 8.04
CA GLU A 39 3.52 4.60 8.80
C GLU A 39 3.21 5.81 7.91
N ARG A 40 2.43 6.75 8.44
CA ARG A 40 2.30 8.12 7.94
C ARG A 40 2.87 9.06 9.00
N PRO A 41 4.14 9.50 8.88
CA PRO A 41 4.81 10.21 9.97
C PRO A 41 4.12 11.51 10.39
N VAL A 42 3.66 12.31 9.42
CA VAL A 42 2.94 13.57 9.68
C VAL A 42 1.58 13.34 10.34
N ASP A 43 0.89 12.26 9.97
CA ASP A 43 -0.42 11.90 10.54
C ASP A 43 -0.29 11.17 11.89
N ARG A 44 0.96 10.89 12.31
CA ARG A 44 1.31 10.16 13.54
C ARG A 44 0.72 8.74 13.59
N GLU A 45 0.29 8.20 12.47
CA GLU A 45 -0.18 6.83 12.30
C GLU A 45 1.04 5.91 12.08
N ALA A 46 1.16 4.84 12.85
CA ALA A 46 2.18 3.82 12.61
C ALA A 46 1.71 2.45 13.09
N ALA A 47 2.06 1.41 12.36
CA ALA A 47 1.78 0.01 12.67
C ALA A 47 2.93 -0.88 12.21
N ALA A 48 3.27 -1.87 13.02
CA ALA A 48 4.21 -2.92 12.68
C ALA A 48 3.61 -4.26 13.12
N GLY A 49 3.66 -5.26 12.24
CA GLY A 49 3.11 -6.58 12.51
C GLY A 49 4.16 -7.68 12.36
N TRP A 50 4.08 -8.71 13.19
CA TRP A 50 4.99 -9.87 13.18
C TRP A 50 4.23 -11.19 13.07
N GLY A 51 4.84 -12.13 12.34
CA GLY A 51 4.24 -13.44 12.07
C GLY A 51 3.05 -13.35 11.11
N GLU A 52 2.43 -14.50 10.85
CA GLU A 52 1.22 -14.61 10.03
C GLU A 52 0.22 -15.50 10.77
N ALA A 53 -0.77 -14.90 11.43
CA ALA A 53 -1.89 -15.65 12.00
C ALA A 53 -2.84 -16.12 10.90
N GLY A 54 -3.00 -15.32 9.84
CA GLY A 54 -3.78 -15.67 8.66
C GLY A 54 -3.24 -14.98 7.41
N VAL A 55 -3.52 -15.59 6.25
CA VAL A 55 -3.18 -15.04 4.94
C VAL A 55 -4.39 -15.17 4.02
N ARG A 56 -4.65 -14.15 3.19
CA ARG A 56 -5.58 -14.19 2.05
C ARG A 56 -4.81 -13.91 0.79
N GLU A 57 -4.91 -14.80 -0.20
CA GLU A 57 -4.15 -14.69 -1.45
C GLU A 57 -5.04 -14.85 -2.66
N ALA A 58 -4.70 -14.12 -3.71
CA ALA A 58 -5.17 -14.40 -5.06
C ALA A 58 -3.99 -14.92 -5.89
N HIS A 59 -4.19 -16.06 -6.54
CA HIS A 59 -3.25 -16.67 -7.48
C HIS A 59 -3.70 -16.48 -8.92
N VAL A 60 -5.01 -16.33 -9.15
CA VAL A 60 -5.57 -15.98 -10.47
C VAL A 60 -6.48 -14.75 -10.39
N ALA A 61 -6.60 -14.01 -11.50
CA ALA A 61 -7.34 -12.75 -11.54
C ALA A 61 -8.81 -12.87 -11.08
N ALA A 62 -9.44 -14.03 -11.32
CA ALA A 62 -10.82 -14.30 -10.93
C ALA A 62 -11.03 -14.35 -9.40
N GLU A 63 -9.97 -14.56 -8.62
CA GLU A 63 -10.04 -14.63 -7.14
C GLU A 63 -9.96 -13.24 -6.49
N LEU A 64 -9.43 -12.23 -7.19
CA LEU A 64 -9.18 -10.89 -6.63
C LEU A 64 -10.41 -10.25 -5.99
N PRO A 65 -11.60 -10.24 -6.63
CA PRO A 65 -12.78 -9.64 -6.03
C PRO A 65 -13.21 -10.34 -4.73
N ALA A 66 -13.12 -11.67 -4.68
CA ALA A 66 -13.48 -12.43 -3.49
C ALA A 66 -12.48 -12.21 -2.35
N VAL A 67 -11.18 -12.17 -2.66
CA VAL A 67 -10.13 -11.86 -1.68
C VAL A 67 -10.34 -10.49 -1.08
N LEU A 68 -10.48 -9.45 -1.92
CA LEU A 68 -10.67 -8.07 -1.46
C LEU A 68 -12.01 -7.89 -0.71
N GLY A 69 -13.09 -8.47 -1.21
CA GLY A 69 -14.41 -8.40 -0.59
C GLY A 69 -14.50 -9.17 0.74
N SER A 70 -13.57 -10.11 1.01
CA SER A 70 -13.50 -10.78 2.30
C SER A 70 -12.79 -9.95 3.39
N LEU A 71 -12.00 -8.94 3.00
CA LEU A 71 -11.27 -8.08 3.94
C LEU A 71 -12.27 -7.18 4.70
N GLY A 72 -12.19 -7.19 6.03
CA GLY A 72 -13.06 -6.37 6.89
C GLY A 72 -14.30 -7.10 7.44
N HIS A 73 -14.58 -8.33 7.02
CA HIS A 73 -15.74 -9.12 7.50
C HIS A 73 -15.37 -10.19 8.54
N GLU A 74 -14.21 -10.07 9.20
CA GLU A 74 -13.72 -11.09 10.12
C GLU A 74 -14.45 -11.07 11.47
N ALA A 75 -14.86 -12.24 11.94
CA ALA A 75 -15.35 -12.42 13.29
C ALA A 75 -14.15 -12.55 14.26
N VAL A 76 -13.82 -11.46 14.96
CA VAL A 76 -12.78 -11.44 16.00
C VAL A 76 -13.42 -11.38 17.39
N ARG A 77 -13.24 -12.43 18.18
CA ARG A 77 -13.58 -12.42 19.61
C ARG A 77 -12.43 -11.85 20.43
N TRP A 78 -12.70 -10.75 21.13
CA TRP A 78 -11.70 -10.09 21.97
C TRP A 78 -11.68 -10.63 23.41
N LEU A 79 -10.49 -10.94 23.89
CA LEU A 79 -10.18 -11.24 25.29
C LEU A 79 -9.96 -9.93 26.03
N GLY A 80 -11.03 -9.40 26.63
CA GLY A 80 -10.99 -8.15 27.38
C GLY A 80 -11.34 -6.93 26.52
N PRO A 81 -10.60 -5.82 26.59
CA PRO A 81 -10.94 -4.60 25.88
C PRO A 81 -10.89 -4.80 24.36
N VAL A 82 -11.83 -4.15 23.67
CA VAL A 82 -11.87 -4.05 22.21
C VAL A 82 -11.23 -2.71 21.82
N PRO A 83 -10.33 -2.66 20.82
CA PRO A 83 -9.75 -1.40 20.38
C PRO A 83 -10.83 -0.50 19.78
N VAL A 84 -10.79 0.79 20.15
CA VAL A 84 -11.70 1.79 19.57
C VAL A 84 -11.28 2.13 18.14
N ARG A 85 -9.97 2.23 17.89
CA ARG A 85 -9.36 2.36 16.57
C ARG A 85 -8.12 1.47 16.49
N MET A 86 -8.00 0.73 15.40
CA MET A 86 -6.86 -0.14 15.11
C MET A 86 -6.68 -0.17 13.59
N PRO A 87 -5.46 0.02 13.06
CA PRO A 87 -5.21 -0.18 11.64
C PRO A 87 -5.31 -1.66 11.29
N GLY A 88 -5.96 -1.96 10.17
CA GLY A 88 -6.18 -3.32 9.68
C GLY A 88 -7.40 -4.03 10.29
N PRO A 89 -7.37 -5.36 10.42
CA PRO A 89 -6.17 -6.10 10.78
C PRO A 89 -5.43 -6.76 9.61
N TRP A 90 -5.93 -6.61 8.37
CA TRP A 90 -5.29 -7.18 7.19
C TRP A 90 -4.36 -6.15 6.54
N PHE A 91 -3.11 -6.55 6.28
CA PHE A 91 -2.08 -5.70 5.67
C PHE A 91 -1.56 -6.37 4.41
N GLY A 92 -1.48 -5.65 3.30
CA GLY A 92 -1.07 -6.27 2.06
C GLY A 92 -1.17 -5.39 0.84
N GLY A 93 -1.33 -6.05 -0.29
CA GLY A 93 -1.40 -5.39 -1.57
C GLY A 93 -1.71 -6.33 -2.71
N MET A 94 -1.76 -5.76 -3.91
CA MET A 94 -2.00 -6.49 -5.15
C MET A 94 -1.20 -5.91 -6.31
N ARG A 95 -1.09 -6.69 -7.37
CA ARG A 95 -0.38 -6.30 -8.58
C ARG A 95 -1.05 -5.13 -9.30
N PHE A 96 -0.24 -4.35 -10.00
CA PHE A 96 -0.71 -3.30 -10.91
C PHE A 96 -1.62 -3.86 -12.01
N SER A 97 -1.21 -4.96 -12.63
CA SER A 97 -2.02 -5.66 -13.64
C SER A 97 -2.38 -7.06 -13.16
N PRO A 98 -3.65 -7.48 -13.31
CA PRO A 98 -4.06 -8.87 -13.06
C PRO A 98 -3.60 -9.82 -14.17
N THR A 99 -3.08 -9.30 -15.29
CA THR A 99 -2.56 -10.09 -16.41
C THR A 99 -1.04 -10.17 -16.36
N GLY A 100 -0.50 -11.36 -16.63
CA GLY A 100 0.95 -11.62 -16.63
C GLY A 100 1.28 -12.85 -15.80
N GLN A 101 2.44 -13.46 -16.07
CA GLN A 101 2.95 -14.53 -15.22
C GLN A 101 3.53 -13.94 -13.95
N VAL A 102 3.23 -14.55 -12.80
CA VAL A 102 3.89 -14.20 -11.54
C VAL A 102 5.23 -14.94 -11.52
N ASP A 103 6.31 -14.22 -11.84
CA ASP A 103 7.66 -14.77 -11.88
C ASP A 103 8.66 -13.93 -11.09
N GLY A 104 9.94 -14.35 -11.13
CA GLY A 104 11.06 -13.62 -10.54
C GLY A 104 10.82 -13.19 -9.08
N ALA A 105 11.06 -11.90 -8.83
CA ALA A 105 10.94 -11.29 -7.50
C ALA A 105 9.49 -11.21 -6.97
N TRP A 106 8.48 -11.36 -7.85
CA TRP A 106 7.07 -11.23 -7.48
C TRP A 106 6.41 -12.54 -7.06
N ARG A 107 7.09 -13.68 -7.27
CA ARG A 107 6.55 -15.01 -6.94
C ARG A 107 6.06 -15.11 -5.50
N SER A 108 6.77 -14.50 -4.57
CA SER A 108 6.50 -14.59 -3.12
C SER A 108 5.32 -13.73 -2.67
N HIS A 109 4.88 -12.78 -3.50
CA HIS A 109 3.77 -11.87 -3.21
C HIS A 109 2.51 -12.17 -4.04
N GLY A 110 2.61 -12.99 -5.10
CA GLY A 110 1.45 -13.44 -5.88
C GLY A 110 0.73 -12.31 -6.62
N LEU A 111 -0.54 -12.53 -6.98
CA LEU A 111 -1.40 -11.48 -7.55
C LEU A 111 -1.90 -10.51 -6.48
N ALA A 112 -2.29 -11.03 -5.33
CA ALA A 112 -2.56 -10.28 -4.13
C ALA A 112 -2.24 -11.13 -2.92
N ARG A 113 -1.77 -10.49 -1.85
CA ARG A 113 -1.49 -11.13 -0.57
C ARG A 113 -1.81 -10.15 0.54
N TRP A 114 -2.62 -10.60 1.49
CA TRP A 114 -3.00 -9.86 2.69
C TRP A 114 -2.72 -10.72 3.91
N THR A 115 -1.98 -10.17 4.86
CA THR A 115 -1.50 -10.85 6.06
C THR A 115 -2.20 -10.26 7.28
N LEU A 116 -2.80 -11.14 8.08
CA LEU A 116 -3.20 -10.88 9.45
C LEU A 116 -2.00 -11.25 10.33
N PRO A 117 -1.29 -10.29 10.94
CA PRO A 117 -0.12 -10.62 11.75
C PRO A 117 -0.52 -11.33 13.05
N GLU A 118 0.39 -12.13 13.60
CA GLU A 118 0.19 -12.73 14.93
C GLU A 118 0.24 -11.69 16.06
N LEU A 119 1.05 -10.66 15.85
CA LEU A 119 1.24 -9.53 16.75
C LEU A 119 1.16 -8.26 15.91
N LEU A 120 0.29 -7.33 16.28
CA LEU A 120 0.21 -6.00 15.70
C LEU A 120 0.51 -4.97 16.79
N VAL A 121 1.58 -4.20 16.62
CA VAL A 121 1.86 -3.03 17.45
C VAL A 121 1.52 -1.80 16.65
N TRP A 122 0.70 -0.91 17.20
CA TRP A 122 0.35 0.34 16.53
C TRP A 122 0.40 1.53 17.47
N ARG A 123 0.54 2.70 16.87
CA ARG A 123 0.48 3.99 17.54
C ARG A 123 -0.90 4.59 17.34
N GLU A 124 -1.52 4.99 18.44
CA GLU A 124 -2.68 5.87 18.47
C GLU A 124 -2.31 7.09 19.33
N ASP A 125 -2.32 8.27 18.71
CA ASP A 125 -1.86 9.53 19.30
C ASP A 125 -0.43 9.45 19.86
N ASN A 126 -0.29 9.42 21.19
CA ASN A 126 0.99 9.34 21.92
C ASN A 126 1.20 7.99 22.60
N ALA A 127 0.29 7.03 22.41
CA ALA A 127 0.33 5.73 23.06
C ALA A 127 0.59 4.62 22.03
N LEU A 128 1.29 3.57 22.48
CA LEU A 128 1.37 2.33 21.74
C LEU A 128 0.41 1.31 22.33
N TYR A 129 -0.14 0.49 21.45
CA TYR A 129 -0.93 -0.67 21.79
C TYR A 129 -0.36 -1.88 21.06
N VAL A 130 -0.61 -3.05 21.64
CA VAL A 130 -0.34 -4.32 20.97
C VAL A 130 -1.58 -5.19 21.02
N ALA A 131 -1.87 -5.83 19.89
CA ALA A 131 -2.85 -6.89 19.76
C ALA A 131 -2.13 -8.18 19.37
N ALA A 132 -2.58 -9.29 19.92
CA ALA A 132 -2.17 -10.63 19.50
C ALA A 132 -3.38 -11.35 18.91
N PHE A 133 -3.19 -12.04 17.79
CA PHE A 133 -4.23 -12.79 17.08
C PHE A 133 -3.89 -14.27 17.04
N ALA A 134 -4.91 -15.12 17.17
CA ALA A 134 -4.82 -16.57 16.95
C ALA A 134 -6.15 -17.08 16.40
N THR A 135 -6.13 -18.24 15.73
CA THR A 135 -7.37 -18.93 15.36
C THR A 135 -8.15 -19.31 16.61
N GLU A 136 -9.47 -19.18 16.55
CA GLU A 136 -10.38 -19.63 17.60
C GLU A 136 -10.49 -21.16 17.59
N ALA A 137 -9.46 -21.80 18.13
CA ALA A 137 -9.35 -23.23 18.32
C ALA A 137 -8.82 -23.53 19.73
N GLN A 138 -8.76 -24.81 20.10
CA GLN A 138 -8.19 -25.23 21.39
C GLN A 138 -6.76 -24.68 21.53
N GLY A 139 -6.52 -23.91 22.60
CA GLY A 139 -5.23 -23.25 22.87
C GLY A 139 -5.06 -21.86 22.24
N GLY A 140 -6.01 -21.36 21.45
CA GLY A 140 -5.95 -20.03 20.84
C GLY A 140 -5.87 -18.89 21.86
N GLU A 141 -6.66 -18.97 22.95
CA GLU A 141 -6.60 -17.97 24.03
C GLU A 141 -5.25 -17.97 24.75
N ASP A 142 -4.69 -19.15 25.01
CA ASP A 142 -3.38 -19.29 25.66
C ASP A 142 -2.27 -18.76 24.76
N ALA A 143 -2.37 -18.97 23.45
CA ALA A 143 -1.45 -18.40 22.47
C ALA A 143 -1.49 -16.86 22.47
N VAL A 144 -2.70 -16.27 22.47
CA VAL A 144 -2.88 -14.80 22.58
C VAL A 144 -2.27 -14.27 23.86
N ARG A 145 -2.60 -14.85 25.02
CA ARG A 145 -2.05 -14.41 26.32
C ARG A 145 -0.54 -14.54 26.37
N SER A 146 0.01 -15.65 25.89
CA SER A 146 1.46 -15.89 25.85
C SER A 146 2.19 -14.91 24.94
N ARG A 147 1.62 -14.57 23.77
CA ARG A 147 2.16 -13.56 22.85
C ARG A 147 2.21 -12.18 23.50
N LEU A 148 1.12 -11.76 24.15
CA LEU A 148 1.06 -10.47 24.86
C LEU A 148 2.07 -10.40 26.01
N GLU A 149 2.18 -11.45 26.83
CA GLU A 149 3.15 -11.45 27.94
C GLU A 149 4.60 -11.45 27.44
N ARG A 150 4.92 -12.12 26.33
CA ARG A 150 6.24 -11.99 25.70
C ARG A 150 6.53 -10.55 25.29
N VAL A 151 5.59 -9.88 24.62
CA VAL A 151 5.77 -8.47 24.21
C VAL A 151 5.91 -7.58 25.45
N ARG A 152 5.10 -7.77 26.49
CA ARG A 152 5.22 -7.00 27.76
C ARG A 152 6.64 -7.09 28.34
N ALA A 153 7.24 -8.27 28.29
CA ALA A 153 8.54 -8.53 28.89
C ALA A 153 9.73 -8.07 28.04
N SER A 154 9.60 -8.06 26.70
CA SER A 154 10.75 -7.88 25.79
C SER A 154 10.66 -6.70 24.82
N PHE A 155 9.52 -5.99 24.76
CA PHE A 155 9.40 -4.86 23.84
C PHE A 155 10.26 -3.69 24.29
N SER A 156 11.04 -3.13 23.36
CA SER A 156 11.95 -2.04 23.69
C SER A 156 11.19 -0.74 23.94
N GLN A 157 11.46 -0.11 25.09
CA GLN A 157 10.92 1.21 25.42
C GLN A 157 11.61 2.36 24.67
N ALA A 158 12.77 2.07 24.07
CA ALA A 158 13.53 3.02 23.27
C ALA A 158 13.72 2.51 21.85
N TYR A 159 13.62 3.41 20.88
CA TYR A 159 14.04 3.13 19.51
C TYR A 159 15.22 4.01 19.16
N ARG A 160 16.33 3.38 18.79
CA ARG A 160 17.46 4.03 18.14
C ARG A 160 17.88 3.16 16.99
N HIS A 161 17.74 3.70 15.79
CA HIS A 161 18.20 3.03 14.60
C HIS A 161 19.64 3.46 14.30
N ALA A 162 20.55 2.49 14.20
CA ALA A 162 21.93 2.78 13.83
C ALA A 162 22.01 2.99 12.32
N VAL A 163 22.39 4.20 11.90
CA VAL A 163 22.63 4.46 10.48
C VAL A 163 23.87 3.68 10.04
N GLY A 164 23.65 2.63 9.23
CA GLY A 164 24.73 1.83 8.65
C GLY A 164 25.65 2.66 7.74
N ALA A 165 26.90 2.21 7.60
CA ALA A 165 27.87 2.85 6.70
C ALA A 165 27.38 2.80 5.23
N PRO A 166 27.83 3.73 4.37
CA PRO A 166 27.56 3.65 2.93
C PRO A 166 28.00 2.31 2.35
N VAL A 167 27.16 1.73 1.49
CA VAL A 167 27.41 0.45 0.82
C VAL A 167 27.54 0.71 -0.68
N ALA A 168 28.58 0.16 -1.30
CA ALA A 168 28.73 0.21 -2.75
C ALA A 168 27.72 -0.73 -3.42
N LEU A 169 26.97 -0.21 -4.39
CA LEU A 169 25.96 -0.97 -5.14
C LEU A 169 26.39 -1.15 -6.58
N ARG A 170 26.19 -2.35 -7.12
CA ARG A 170 26.21 -2.58 -8.56
C ARG A 170 24.79 -2.40 -9.09
N THR A 171 24.59 -1.45 -10.00
CA THR A 171 23.28 -1.18 -10.59
C THR A 171 23.20 -1.61 -12.05
N THR A 172 22.11 -2.27 -12.42
CA THR A 172 21.81 -2.68 -13.80
C THR A 172 20.49 -2.06 -14.24
N SER A 173 20.50 -1.32 -15.35
CA SER A 173 19.32 -0.76 -16.01
C SER A 173 19.69 -0.37 -17.45
N SER A 174 18.73 -0.39 -18.37
CA SER A 174 18.95 -0.02 -19.77
C SER A 174 18.32 1.32 -20.10
N ARG A 175 19.16 2.34 -20.28
CA ARG A 175 18.72 3.65 -20.77
C ARG A 175 18.26 3.58 -22.25
N PRO A 176 19.00 2.93 -23.17
CA PRO A 176 18.58 2.85 -24.57
C PRO A 176 17.23 2.16 -24.76
N ASP A 177 16.96 1.07 -24.02
CA ASP A 177 15.67 0.37 -24.14
C ASP A 177 14.50 1.24 -23.65
N PHE A 178 14.73 2.03 -22.59
CA PHE A 178 13.74 2.98 -22.10
C PHE A 178 13.50 4.14 -23.08
N GLU A 179 14.55 4.69 -23.70
CA GLU A 179 14.40 5.72 -24.74
C GLU A 179 13.61 5.17 -25.95
N ALA A 180 13.90 3.95 -26.40
CA ALA A 180 13.14 3.30 -27.46
C ALA A 180 11.67 3.03 -27.07
N LEU A 181 11.38 2.74 -25.81
CA LEU A 181 10.01 2.62 -25.31
C LEU A 181 9.28 3.97 -25.30
N VAL A 182 9.96 5.05 -24.93
CA VAL A 182 9.44 6.42 -24.98
C VAL A 182 9.10 6.80 -26.43
N ASP A 183 9.98 6.50 -27.38
CA ASP A 183 9.74 6.78 -28.80
C ASP A 183 8.47 6.08 -29.32
N ARG A 184 8.28 4.80 -28.98
CA ARG A 184 7.04 4.05 -29.31
C ARG A 184 5.80 4.68 -28.68
N ALA A 185 5.89 5.15 -27.44
CA ALA A 185 4.77 5.80 -26.76
C ALA A 185 4.41 7.13 -27.42
N VAL A 186 5.40 7.93 -27.82
CA VAL A 186 5.20 9.18 -28.56
C VAL A 186 4.56 8.91 -29.92
N GLU A 187 5.00 7.88 -30.64
CA GLU A 187 4.36 7.46 -31.90
C GLU A 187 2.89 7.07 -31.69
N ALA A 188 2.58 6.25 -30.67
CA ALA A 188 1.20 5.87 -30.36
C ALA A 188 0.31 7.08 -29.98
N ILE A 189 0.88 8.10 -29.33
CA ILE A 189 0.16 9.33 -29.00
C ILE A 189 -0.07 10.18 -30.25
N THR A 190 0.97 10.39 -31.05
CA THR A 190 0.89 11.25 -32.25
C THR A 190 -0.01 10.67 -33.34
N THR A 191 -0.10 9.34 -33.44
CA THR A 191 -1.04 8.65 -34.33
C THR A 191 -2.47 8.53 -33.77
N GLY A 192 -2.72 9.04 -32.55
CA GLY A 192 -4.04 9.07 -31.93
C GLY A 192 -4.51 7.72 -31.36
N HIS A 193 -3.60 6.73 -31.22
CA HIS A 193 -3.94 5.45 -30.61
C HIS A 193 -4.28 5.65 -29.13
N LEU A 194 -3.48 6.42 -28.38
CA LEU A 194 -3.73 6.76 -26.97
C LEU A 194 -3.41 8.24 -26.70
N HIS A 195 -3.85 8.80 -25.57
CA HIS A 195 -3.58 10.20 -25.21
C HIS A 195 -2.43 10.34 -24.20
N LYS A 196 -2.30 9.38 -23.29
CA LYS A 196 -1.26 9.33 -22.26
C LYS A 196 -0.96 7.88 -21.91
N VAL A 197 0.32 7.55 -21.70
CA VAL A 197 0.75 6.30 -21.07
C VAL A 197 1.87 6.62 -20.09
N VAL A 198 1.84 5.97 -18.93
CA VAL A 198 2.87 6.16 -17.89
C VAL A 198 3.81 4.97 -17.98
N LEU A 199 5.06 5.21 -18.39
CA LEU A 199 6.08 4.18 -18.55
C LEU A 199 6.92 4.06 -17.28
N ALA A 200 7.34 2.85 -16.95
CA ALA A 200 8.21 2.54 -15.83
C ALA A 200 9.56 1.98 -16.31
N ARG A 201 10.57 2.10 -15.45
CA ARG A 201 11.89 1.52 -15.66
C ARG A 201 12.38 0.93 -14.35
N ALA A 202 12.82 -0.33 -14.39
CA ALA A 202 13.48 -0.98 -13.26
C ALA A 202 14.99 -0.69 -13.25
N MET A 203 15.54 -0.70 -12.04
CA MET A 203 16.98 -0.71 -11.79
C MET A 203 17.25 -1.77 -10.73
N ASP A 204 17.96 -2.82 -11.12
CA ASP A 204 18.43 -3.82 -10.17
C ASP A 204 19.65 -3.26 -9.44
N ALA A 205 19.67 -3.38 -8.12
CA ALA A 205 20.76 -2.93 -7.28
C ALA A 205 21.25 -4.07 -6.39
N GLU A 206 22.51 -4.47 -6.55
CA GLU A 206 23.14 -5.53 -5.79
C GLU A 206 24.18 -4.97 -4.81
N GLY A 207 24.04 -5.35 -3.54
CA GLY A 207 25.03 -5.07 -2.49
C GLY A 207 25.92 -6.29 -2.20
N PRO A 208 27.03 -6.09 -1.45
CA PRO A 208 27.93 -7.18 -1.03
C PRO A 208 27.32 -8.10 0.04
N ALA A 209 26.18 -7.72 0.63
CA ALA A 209 25.45 -8.47 1.66
C ALA A 209 23.94 -8.15 1.56
N PRO A 210 23.06 -8.97 2.17
CA PRO A 210 21.63 -8.66 2.26
C PRO A 210 21.40 -7.28 2.88
N PHE A 211 20.43 -6.54 2.35
CA PHE A 211 20.04 -5.23 2.88
C PHE A 211 19.40 -5.37 4.26
N ASP A 212 19.79 -4.50 5.19
CA ASP A 212 19.07 -4.33 6.45
C ASP A 212 17.75 -3.60 6.17
N VAL A 213 16.66 -4.36 6.10
CA VAL A 213 15.32 -3.83 5.81
C VAL A 213 14.87 -2.80 6.83
N VAL A 214 15.27 -2.96 8.10
CA VAL A 214 14.91 -2.01 9.17
C VAL A 214 15.66 -0.69 8.96
N ASP A 215 16.92 -0.74 8.53
CA ASP A 215 17.69 0.46 8.13
C ASP A 215 17.10 1.17 6.91
N VAL A 216 16.69 0.40 5.90
CA VAL A 216 16.04 1.00 4.73
C VAL A 216 14.73 1.68 5.14
N LEU A 217 13.89 1.05 5.97
CA LEU A 217 12.64 1.65 6.45
C LEU A 217 12.87 2.91 7.29
N ALA A 218 13.83 2.86 8.24
CA ALA A 218 14.16 4.00 9.09
C ALA A 218 14.59 5.21 8.26
N ARG A 219 15.42 5.00 7.23
CA ARG A 219 15.83 6.06 6.31
C ARG A 219 14.69 6.54 5.41
N LEU A 220 13.84 5.63 4.92
CA LEU A 220 12.70 6.01 4.08
C LEU A 220 11.74 6.94 4.81
N ARG A 221 11.35 6.61 6.05
CA ARG A 221 10.42 7.44 6.83
C ARG A 221 11.01 8.79 7.23
N GLU A 222 12.31 8.84 7.54
CA GLU A 222 13.00 10.09 7.92
C GLU A 222 13.11 11.03 6.71
N GLN A 223 13.41 10.48 5.54
CA GLN A 223 13.57 11.26 4.32
C GLN A 223 12.25 11.64 3.65
N ASN A 224 11.15 10.95 3.95
CA ASN A 224 9.85 11.14 3.30
C ASN A 224 8.71 11.28 4.33
N PRO A 225 8.73 12.29 5.21
CA PRO A 225 7.77 12.41 6.30
C PRO A 225 6.32 12.62 5.85
N ARG A 226 6.11 13.07 4.60
CA ARG A 226 4.79 13.28 3.98
C ARG A 226 4.31 12.07 3.15
N CYS A 227 5.03 10.95 3.19
CA CYS A 227 4.66 9.73 2.48
C CYS A 227 4.20 8.65 3.46
N ALA A 228 3.30 7.78 3.00
CA ALA A 228 3.06 6.50 3.62
C ALA A 228 4.27 5.58 3.36
N THR A 229 5.03 5.28 4.42
CA THR A 229 6.13 4.31 4.39
C THR A 229 5.60 2.93 4.72
N PHE A 230 5.92 1.92 3.92
CA PHE A 230 5.37 0.58 4.09
C PHE A 230 6.40 -0.54 3.88
N LEU A 231 6.08 -1.72 4.43
CA LEU A 231 6.77 -2.99 4.20
C LEU A 231 5.75 -4.12 4.16
N PHE A 232 5.88 -5.03 3.20
CA PHE A 232 5.19 -6.31 3.16
C PHE A 232 6.21 -7.41 2.85
N ARG A 233 6.46 -8.30 3.81
CA ARG A 233 7.42 -9.40 3.68
C ARG A 233 6.71 -10.73 3.53
N ALA A 234 7.14 -11.48 2.53
CA ALA A 234 6.76 -12.87 2.37
C ALA A 234 7.57 -13.77 3.34
N PRO A 235 7.11 -15.01 3.60
CA PRO A 235 7.77 -15.93 4.53
C PRO A 235 9.22 -16.30 4.15
N ASP A 236 9.56 -16.23 2.87
CA ASP A 236 10.93 -16.47 2.38
C ASP A 236 11.89 -15.30 2.60
N GLY A 237 11.39 -14.20 3.17
CA GLY A 237 12.15 -12.99 3.47
C GLY A 237 12.10 -11.91 2.40
N THR A 238 11.51 -12.19 1.23
CA THR A 238 11.32 -11.21 0.15
C THR A 238 10.45 -10.06 0.65
N GLY A 239 10.94 -8.82 0.55
CA GLY A 239 10.25 -7.62 1.02
C GLY A 239 9.86 -6.68 -0.10
N PHE A 240 8.62 -6.23 -0.11
CA PHE A 240 8.17 -5.08 -0.89
C PHE A 240 8.00 -3.88 0.04
N LEU A 241 8.75 -2.81 -0.20
CA LEU A 241 8.75 -1.62 0.64
C LEU A 241 8.85 -0.35 -0.22
N GLY A 242 8.36 0.75 0.33
CA GLY A 242 8.37 2.04 -0.35
C GLY A 242 7.87 3.17 0.52
N ALA A 243 7.89 4.38 -0.04
CA ALA A 243 7.36 5.59 0.56
C ALA A 243 6.51 6.33 -0.49
N THR A 244 5.19 6.14 -0.47
CA THR A 244 4.27 6.74 -1.45
C THR A 244 3.60 8.00 -0.89
N PRO A 245 3.57 9.12 -1.63
CA PRO A 245 2.79 10.30 -1.26
C PRO A 245 1.31 10.17 -1.62
N GLU A 246 0.95 9.21 -2.48
CA GLU A 246 -0.39 9.11 -3.07
C GLU A 246 -1.26 8.12 -2.30
N THR A 247 -2.46 8.56 -1.94
CA THR A 247 -3.48 7.75 -1.30
C THR A 247 -4.51 7.29 -2.32
N LEU A 248 -4.56 5.99 -2.63
CA LEU A 248 -5.59 5.43 -3.51
C LEU A 248 -6.99 5.70 -2.92
N CYS A 249 -7.22 5.31 -1.68
CA CYS A 249 -8.41 5.67 -0.91
C CYS A 249 -8.18 5.45 0.59
N ARG A 250 -8.94 6.17 1.40
CA ARG A 250 -9.15 5.94 2.83
C ARG A 250 -10.65 5.87 3.08
N VAL A 251 -11.12 4.83 3.75
CA VAL A 251 -12.55 4.63 4.03
C VAL A 251 -12.77 4.56 5.53
N ASP A 252 -13.70 5.38 6.03
CA ASP A 252 -14.17 5.35 7.43
C ASP A 252 -15.71 5.27 7.43
N GLY A 253 -16.24 4.13 7.85
CA GLY A 253 -17.64 3.78 7.67
C GLY A 253 -18.02 3.81 6.18
N ARG A 254 -18.77 4.84 5.77
CA ARG A 254 -19.15 5.07 4.35
C ARG A 254 -18.53 6.33 3.75
N VAL A 255 -17.61 6.98 4.45
CA VAL A 255 -16.92 8.16 3.96
C VAL A 255 -15.62 7.72 3.31
N LEU A 256 -15.52 7.88 1.99
CA LEU A 256 -14.31 7.66 1.23
C LEU A 256 -13.60 9.00 1.02
N GLU A 257 -12.29 9.01 1.22
CA GLU A 257 -11.37 10.08 0.83
C GLU A 257 -10.34 9.53 -0.15
N THR A 258 -10.03 10.30 -1.18
CA THR A 258 -8.96 10.01 -2.15
C THR A 258 -8.41 11.35 -2.66
N GLU A 259 -7.42 11.31 -3.54
CA GLU A 259 -6.81 12.50 -4.11
C GLU A 259 -6.40 12.26 -5.56
N ALA A 260 -6.59 13.30 -6.39
CA ALA A 260 -5.90 13.36 -7.67
C ALA A 260 -4.51 13.95 -7.43
N LEU A 261 -3.47 13.17 -7.73
CA LEU A 261 -2.07 13.62 -7.65
C LEU A 261 -1.43 13.50 -9.04
N ALA A 262 -1.31 14.61 -9.75
CA ALA A 262 -0.77 14.64 -11.12
C ALA A 262 -0.30 16.03 -11.51
N GLY A 263 0.61 16.11 -12.48
CA GLY A 263 1.41 17.30 -12.75
C GLY A 263 2.61 17.34 -11.81
N THR A 264 3.80 17.51 -12.37
CA THR A 264 5.06 17.37 -11.60
C THR A 264 6.02 18.49 -11.93
N ALA A 265 6.53 19.15 -10.91
CA ALA A 265 7.61 20.13 -11.03
C ALA A 265 8.80 19.77 -10.11
N ALA A 266 9.98 20.27 -10.47
CA ALA A 266 11.13 20.25 -9.56
C ALA A 266 10.87 21.18 -8.36
N PRO A 267 11.53 20.96 -7.21
CA PRO A 267 11.40 21.84 -6.05
C PRO A 267 11.69 23.31 -6.40
N GLY A 268 10.84 24.23 -5.92
CA GLY A 268 10.91 25.66 -6.26
C GLY A 268 10.31 26.02 -7.62
N GLY A 269 9.58 25.09 -8.25
CA GLY A 269 8.93 25.24 -9.55
C GLY A 269 7.43 25.56 -9.47
N GLU A 270 6.92 26.06 -8.35
CA GLU A 270 5.48 26.31 -8.10
C GLU A 270 4.85 27.16 -9.22
N ALA A 271 5.49 28.28 -9.54
CA ALA A 271 5.01 29.19 -10.57
C ALA A 271 4.97 28.54 -11.96
N ALA A 272 5.88 27.58 -12.24
CA ALA A 272 5.90 26.85 -13.50
C ALA A 272 4.77 25.82 -13.58
N LEU A 273 4.45 25.18 -12.45
CA LEU A 273 3.37 24.21 -12.35
C LEU A 273 1.99 24.89 -12.50
N ASP A 274 1.79 26.03 -11.82
CA ASP A 274 0.55 26.80 -11.90
C ASP A 274 0.30 27.38 -13.30
N ALA A 275 1.37 27.76 -14.01
CA ALA A 275 1.29 28.31 -15.36
C ALA A 275 1.23 27.24 -16.47
N SER A 276 1.43 25.96 -16.17
CA SER A 276 1.54 24.91 -17.19
C SER A 276 0.17 24.40 -17.62
N ASP A 277 -0.27 24.81 -18.81
CA ASP A 277 -1.49 24.28 -19.45
C ASP A 277 -1.45 22.76 -19.67
N LYS A 278 -0.25 22.18 -19.83
CA LYS A 278 -0.10 20.72 -19.95
C LYS A 278 -0.40 20.05 -18.61
N ASP A 279 0.28 20.46 -17.54
CA ASP A 279 0.15 19.83 -16.23
C ASP A 279 -1.27 20.01 -15.66
N ARG A 280 -1.88 21.18 -15.86
CA ARG A 280 -3.28 21.43 -15.48
C ARG A 280 -4.25 20.50 -16.22
N ARG A 281 -4.09 20.33 -17.54
CA ARG A 281 -4.94 19.40 -18.31
C ARG A 281 -4.75 17.95 -17.89
N GLU A 282 -3.52 17.54 -17.62
CA GLU A 282 -3.24 16.20 -17.09
C GLU A 282 -3.90 16.00 -15.71
N HIS A 283 -3.79 17.00 -14.83
CA HIS A 283 -4.41 16.96 -13.50
C HIS A 283 -5.94 16.91 -13.57
N GLU A 284 -6.57 17.78 -14.35
CA GLU A 284 -8.04 17.82 -14.55
C GLU A 284 -8.58 16.51 -15.16
N ALA A 285 -7.78 15.81 -15.98
CA ALA A 285 -8.14 14.49 -16.48
C ALA A 285 -8.16 13.43 -15.37
N VAL A 286 -7.20 13.46 -14.44
CA VAL A 286 -7.20 12.56 -13.26
C VAL A 286 -8.38 12.85 -12.35
N VAL A 287 -8.67 14.13 -12.05
CA VAL A 287 -9.83 14.52 -11.24
C VAL A 287 -11.13 13.99 -11.84
N ARG A 288 -11.37 14.26 -13.14
CA ARG A 288 -12.58 13.78 -13.82
C ARG A 288 -12.68 12.26 -13.82
N TYR A 289 -11.57 11.56 -14.05
CA TYR A 289 -11.55 10.10 -13.99
C TYR A 289 -12.01 9.59 -12.63
N ILE A 290 -11.44 10.12 -11.54
CA ILE A 290 -11.78 9.66 -10.18
C ILE A 290 -13.25 9.94 -9.86
N LEU A 291 -13.75 11.13 -10.21
CA LEU A 291 -15.16 11.47 -10.03
C LEU A 291 -16.08 10.46 -10.75
N GLN A 292 -15.83 10.21 -12.04
CA GLN A 292 -16.61 9.26 -12.85
C GLN A 292 -16.46 7.82 -12.36
N ALA A 293 -15.28 7.42 -11.90
CA ALA A 293 -15.02 6.08 -11.39
C ALA A 293 -15.81 5.79 -10.11
N LEU A 294 -16.04 6.81 -9.27
CA LEU A 294 -16.76 6.67 -8.00
C LEU A 294 -18.29 6.77 -8.14
N GLU A 295 -18.81 7.37 -9.22
CA GLU A 295 -20.26 7.50 -9.46
C GLU A 295 -21.06 6.18 -9.28
N PRO A 296 -20.59 5.00 -9.74
CA PRO A 296 -21.36 3.76 -9.61
C PRO A 296 -21.41 3.16 -8.20
N VAL A 297 -20.58 3.64 -7.27
CA VAL A 297 -20.41 3.07 -5.92
C VAL A 297 -20.64 4.09 -4.80
N ALA A 298 -21.08 5.29 -5.15
CA ALA A 298 -21.24 6.38 -4.20
C ALA A 298 -22.53 7.18 -4.43
N ALA A 299 -23.28 7.37 -3.35
CA ALA A 299 -24.45 8.26 -3.29
C ALA A 299 -24.12 9.73 -3.60
N SER A 300 -22.87 10.17 -3.33
CA SER A 300 -22.40 11.51 -3.66
C SER A 300 -20.89 11.55 -3.77
N VAL A 301 -20.36 12.32 -4.72
CA VAL A 301 -18.92 12.54 -4.91
C VAL A 301 -18.66 14.04 -5.06
N SER A 302 -17.60 14.55 -4.44
CA SER A 302 -17.19 15.95 -4.51
C SER A 302 -15.68 16.07 -4.54
N ALA A 303 -15.17 17.12 -5.17
CA ALA A 303 -13.75 17.46 -5.20
C ALA A 303 -13.54 18.87 -4.62
N ASP A 304 -12.33 19.15 -4.13
CA ASP A 304 -11.92 20.50 -3.80
C ASP A 304 -12.08 21.42 -5.02
N ALA A 305 -12.47 22.68 -4.78
CA ALA A 305 -12.81 23.61 -5.85
C ALA A 305 -11.62 23.98 -6.74
N GLN A 306 -10.39 23.92 -6.19
CA GLN A 306 -9.15 24.25 -6.87
C GLN A 306 -8.04 23.29 -6.42
N PRO A 307 -7.07 22.95 -7.29
CA PRO A 307 -5.91 22.18 -6.88
C PRO A 307 -5.05 22.97 -5.90
N SER A 308 -4.37 22.24 -5.03
CA SER A 308 -3.32 22.72 -4.13
C SER A 308 -1.97 22.15 -4.54
N VAL A 309 -0.87 22.76 -4.10
CA VAL A 309 0.48 22.25 -4.38
C VAL A 309 0.98 21.40 -3.21
N LEU A 310 1.28 20.13 -3.46
CA LEU A 310 1.94 19.24 -2.52
C LEU A 310 3.45 19.24 -2.77
N ALA A 311 4.19 19.88 -1.86
CA ALA A 311 5.66 19.85 -1.87
C ALA A 311 6.19 18.59 -1.16
N LEU A 312 6.96 17.78 -1.91
CA LEU A 312 7.72 16.63 -1.39
C LEU A 312 9.22 16.93 -1.46
N LYS A 313 10.05 16.02 -0.95
CA LYS A 313 11.51 16.21 -0.88
C LYS A 313 12.15 16.51 -2.24
N ASN A 314 11.77 15.76 -3.27
CA ASN A 314 12.43 15.80 -4.59
C ASN A 314 11.54 16.34 -5.70
N VAL A 315 10.24 16.48 -5.47
CA VAL A 315 9.23 16.81 -6.48
C VAL A 315 8.06 17.56 -5.85
N MET A 316 7.30 18.24 -6.68
CA MET A 316 6.06 18.91 -6.30
C MET A 316 4.93 18.45 -7.21
N HIS A 317 3.71 18.32 -6.67
CA HIS A 317 2.55 17.88 -7.42
C HIS A 317 1.36 18.81 -7.25
N LEU A 318 0.51 18.90 -8.28
CA LEU A 318 -0.86 19.41 -8.07
C LEU A 318 -1.66 18.31 -7.40
N ARG A 319 -2.46 18.71 -6.41
CA ARG A 319 -3.26 17.84 -5.55
C ARG A 319 -4.68 18.39 -5.42
N THR A 320 -5.67 17.59 -5.77
CA THR A 320 -7.08 17.89 -5.50
C THR A 320 -7.64 16.80 -4.61
N GLY A 321 -8.12 17.16 -3.41
CA GLY A 321 -8.81 16.24 -2.52
C GLY A 321 -10.17 15.88 -3.07
N ILE A 322 -10.57 14.62 -2.93
CA ILE A 322 -11.86 14.09 -3.39
C ILE A 322 -12.49 13.31 -2.25
N ARG A 323 -13.78 13.56 -2.01
CA ARG A 323 -14.57 12.90 -0.97
C ARG A 323 -15.84 12.31 -1.56
N ALA A 324 -16.15 11.09 -1.18
CA ALA A 324 -17.38 10.41 -1.55
C ALA A 324 -18.11 9.82 -0.34
N LYS A 325 -19.43 9.70 -0.46
CA LYS A 325 -20.27 8.91 0.44
C LYS A 325 -20.65 7.63 -0.28
N LEU A 326 -20.08 6.51 0.13
CA LEU A 326 -20.34 5.21 -0.47
C LEU A 326 -21.79 4.78 -0.26
N ASP A 327 -22.30 4.04 -1.23
CA ASP A 327 -23.58 3.35 -1.10
C ASP A 327 -23.54 2.27 -0.02
N GLU A 328 -24.70 1.88 0.46
CA GLU A 328 -24.80 0.80 1.45
C GLU A 328 -24.44 -0.54 0.80
N GLY A 329 -23.61 -1.34 1.48
CA GLY A 329 -23.16 -2.65 0.99
C GLY A 329 -21.99 -2.62 0.00
N VAL A 330 -21.44 -1.44 -0.31
CA VAL A 330 -20.23 -1.33 -1.12
C VAL A 330 -19.03 -1.88 -0.35
N ASP A 331 -18.34 -2.84 -0.95
CA ASP A 331 -17.17 -3.49 -0.36
C ASP A 331 -15.83 -2.93 -0.89
N THR A 332 -14.74 -3.40 -0.29
CA THR A 332 -13.36 -3.05 -0.66
C THR A 332 -13.05 -3.38 -2.12
N ALA A 333 -13.55 -4.51 -2.64
CA ALA A 333 -13.29 -4.94 -4.01
C ALA A 333 -13.87 -3.95 -5.02
N GLN A 334 -15.10 -3.49 -4.78
CA GLN A 334 -15.78 -2.52 -5.64
C GLN A 334 -15.04 -1.18 -5.66
N VAL A 335 -14.60 -0.67 -4.50
CA VAL A 335 -13.84 0.59 -4.41
C VAL A 335 -12.50 0.49 -5.13
N VAL A 336 -11.72 -0.57 -4.87
CA VAL A 336 -10.40 -0.76 -5.50
C VAL A 336 -10.54 -0.94 -7.02
N THR A 337 -11.54 -1.71 -7.48
CA THR A 337 -11.79 -1.94 -8.91
C THR A 337 -12.17 -0.66 -9.65
N ALA A 338 -12.95 0.21 -9.01
CA ALA A 338 -13.32 1.51 -9.55
C ALA A 338 -12.09 2.41 -9.77
N LEU A 339 -11.22 2.52 -8.77
CA LEU A 339 -10.12 3.48 -8.79
C LEU A 339 -8.86 2.97 -9.51
N HIS A 340 -8.53 1.68 -9.38
CA HIS A 340 -7.25 1.13 -9.84
C HIS A 340 -7.31 0.49 -11.24
N PRO A 341 -6.30 0.71 -12.11
CA PRO A 341 -5.25 1.72 -12.01
C PRO A 341 -5.77 3.11 -12.38
N THR A 342 -5.24 4.13 -11.70
CA THR A 342 -5.53 5.53 -12.03
C THR A 342 -4.78 5.93 -13.30
N PRO A 343 -5.22 7.00 -14.01
CA PRO A 343 -4.46 7.59 -15.11
C PRO A 343 -3.09 8.16 -14.70
N ALA A 344 -2.83 8.31 -13.40
CA ALA A 344 -1.53 8.74 -12.87
C ALA A 344 -0.48 7.63 -12.96
N VAL A 345 -0.89 6.35 -12.97
CA VAL A 345 0.01 5.19 -13.05
C VAL A 345 -0.17 4.33 -14.30
N GLY A 346 -1.34 4.39 -14.95
CA GLY A 346 -1.62 3.63 -16.18
C GLY A 346 -1.57 4.50 -17.45
N GLY A 347 -2.46 5.49 -17.54
CA GLY A 347 -2.60 6.37 -18.72
C GLY A 347 -4.05 6.60 -19.13
N THR A 348 -4.27 7.09 -20.35
CA THR A 348 -5.59 7.44 -20.89
C THR A 348 -5.64 7.31 -22.42
N PRO A 349 -6.73 6.76 -23.01
CA PRO A 349 -7.80 5.99 -22.37
C PRO A 349 -7.27 4.73 -21.68
N ARG A 350 -7.91 4.32 -20.57
CA ARG A 350 -7.41 3.26 -19.68
C ARG A 350 -7.07 1.97 -20.44
N GLU A 351 -8.02 1.43 -21.19
CA GLU A 351 -7.84 0.15 -21.90
C GLU A 351 -6.66 0.20 -22.87
N ARG A 352 -6.57 1.25 -23.69
CA ARG A 352 -5.50 1.40 -24.69
C ARG A 352 -4.13 1.61 -24.06
N ALA A 353 -4.06 2.39 -22.97
CA ALA A 353 -2.82 2.58 -22.22
C ALA A 353 -2.35 1.26 -21.60
N LEU A 354 -3.26 0.47 -20.99
CA LEU A 354 -2.90 -0.82 -20.40
C LEU A 354 -2.50 -1.84 -21.48
N SER A 355 -3.17 -1.89 -22.63
CA SER A 355 -2.76 -2.72 -23.76
C SER A 355 -1.36 -2.35 -24.26
N PHE A 356 -1.07 -1.05 -24.39
CA PHE A 356 0.26 -0.58 -24.78
C PHE A 356 1.34 -1.04 -23.79
N LEU A 357 1.08 -0.95 -22.48
CA LEU A 357 2.03 -1.39 -21.46
C LEU A 357 2.30 -2.89 -21.55
N VAL A 358 1.25 -3.71 -21.70
CA VAL A 358 1.38 -5.17 -21.89
C VAL A 358 2.21 -5.51 -23.12
N GLU A 359 2.04 -4.77 -24.21
CA GLU A 359 2.74 -5.05 -25.47
C GLU A 359 4.20 -4.57 -25.49
N HIS A 360 4.50 -3.43 -24.83
CA HIS A 360 5.76 -2.73 -25.08
C HIS A 360 6.66 -2.50 -23.86
N GLU A 361 6.13 -2.49 -22.63
CA GLU A 361 6.88 -2.04 -21.45
C GLU A 361 8.00 -3.01 -21.04
N ALA A 362 7.91 -4.28 -21.45
CA ALA A 362 8.91 -5.33 -21.19
C ALA A 362 9.35 -5.43 -19.71
N LEU A 363 8.46 -5.03 -18.79
CA LEU A 363 8.67 -5.02 -17.35
C LEU A 363 7.45 -5.62 -16.68
N ASP A 364 7.65 -6.64 -15.84
CA ASP A 364 6.63 -7.03 -14.87
C ASP A 364 6.67 -6.07 -13.68
N ARG A 365 5.71 -5.15 -13.64
CA ARG A 365 5.56 -4.23 -12.50
C ARG A 365 5.25 -4.96 -11.20
N GLY A 366 4.63 -6.14 -11.24
CA GLY A 366 4.12 -6.80 -10.04
C GLY A 366 3.35 -5.82 -9.14
N TRP A 367 3.76 -5.65 -7.88
CA TRP A 367 3.10 -4.72 -6.94
C TRP A 367 3.52 -3.26 -7.12
N TYR A 368 4.55 -2.95 -7.92
CA TYR A 368 4.89 -1.56 -8.22
C TYR A 368 3.73 -0.87 -8.97
N ALA A 369 3.32 0.31 -8.48
CA ALA A 369 2.12 1.03 -8.93
C ALA A 369 0.79 0.27 -8.69
N GLY A 370 0.81 -0.85 -7.97
CA GLY A 370 -0.38 -1.52 -7.46
C GLY A 370 -0.84 -0.97 -6.10
N PRO A 371 -2.09 -1.24 -5.69
CA PRO A 371 -2.58 -0.87 -4.37
C PRO A 371 -1.86 -1.64 -3.26
N VAL A 372 -1.48 -0.93 -2.21
CA VAL A 372 -1.00 -1.49 -0.95
C VAL A 372 -1.56 -0.73 0.23
N GLY A 373 -1.67 -1.37 1.38
CA GLY A 373 -2.15 -0.74 2.60
C GLY A 373 -2.71 -1.74 3.60
N TRP A 374 -3.79 -1.33 4.27
CA TRP A 374 -4.50 -2.14 5.24
C TRP A 374 -6.00 -1.94 5.13
N VAL A 375 -6.76 -2.95 5.58
CA VAL A 375 -8.23 -2.97 5.63
C VAL A 375 -8.69 -3.41 7.00
#